data_AF-A0A246BIH0-F1
#
_entry.id   AF-A0A246BIH0-F1
#
_cell.length_a   1.000
_cell.length_b   1.000
_cell.length_c   1.000
_cell.angle_alpha   90.00
_cell.angle_beta   90.00
_cell.angle_gamma   90.00
#
_symmetry.space_group_name_H-M   'P 1'
#
loop_
_entity.id
_entity.type
_entity.pdbx_description
1 polymer ?
#
loop_
_entity_poly.entity_id
_entity_poly.type
_entity_poly.pdbx_seq_one_letter_code
_entity_poly.pdbx_strand_id
1 'polypeptide(L)'
;MKRYALFLIALTACTGPAQQASTTPTGERMTPAEQLHAALTARLQQSDFKQIDGGGPIGGVQSLYYVTTKSREEVLEILTPVIEPYTRDIPWTEDYGQYHIGLSLKDQPDMRFGIGISFVKPKTDTYKNQPDILKNYETDIVYTPPYEWNEP
;
A
#
# COMPACT_ATOMS: atom_id res chain seq x y z
N MET A 1 -18.59 6.75 -60.41
CA MET A 1 -17.98 5.47 -60.03
C MET A 1 -16.84 5.73 -59.05
N LYS A 2 -16.75 4.94 -57.96
CA LYS A 2 -15.62 4.73 -57.00
C LYS A 2 -15.16 5.97 -56.20
N ARG A 3 -15.64 6.26 -54.98
CA ARG A 3 -15.35 5.62 -53.66
C ARG A 3 -13.87 5.30 -53.44
N TYR A 4 -13.18 6.10 -52.64
CA TYR A 4 -12.17 5.65 -51.67
C TYR A 4 -12.10 6.63 -50.49
N ALA A 5 -12.74 6.27 -49.39
CA ALA A 5 -12.49 6.87 -48.09
C ALA A 5 -11.35 6.07 -47.45
N LEU A 6 -10.19 6.71 -47.22
CA LEU A 6 -9.12 6.14 -46.42
C LEU A 6 -9.46 6.33 -44.95
N PHE A 7 -9.92 5.25 -44.31
CA PHE A 7 -9.96 5.12 -42.86
C PHE A 7 -8.53 4.96 -42.34
N LEU A 8 -7.95 6.02 -41.79
CA LEU A 8 -6.76 5.95 -40.94
C LEU A 8 -7.19 5.44 -39.57
N ILE A 9 -6.99 4.14 -39.33
CA ILE A 9 -7.10 3.54 -38.01
C ILE A 9 -5.91 4.06 -37.20
N ALA A 10 -6.15 5.04 -36.33
CA ALA A 10 -5.20 5.43 -35.30
C ALA A 10 -5.12 4.29 -34.28
N LEU A 11 -4.12 3.42 -34.43
CA LEU A 11 -3.67 2.51 -33.38
C LEU A 11 -3.03 3.37 -32.28
N THR A 12 -3.84 3.90 -31.37
CA THR A 12 -3.35 4.37 -30.08
C THR A 12 -2.96 3.13 -29.28
N ALA A 13 -1.76 2.63 -29.53
CA ALA A 13 -1.08 1.78 -28.59
C ALA A 13 -0.87 2.63 -27.34
N CYS A 14 -1.77 2.51 -26.37
CA CYS A 14 -1.47 2.85 -24.99
C CYS A 14 -0.32 1.92 -24.60
N THR A 15 0.91 2.36 -24.82
CA THR A 15 2.03 1.94 -24.00
C THR A 15 1.56 2.22 -22.58
N GLY A 16 1.18 1.16 -21.85
CA GLY A 16 0.94 1.25 -20.42
C GLY A 16 2.13 2.00 -19.79
N PRO A 17 1.91 2.78 -18.73
CA PRO A 17 2.97 3.61 -18.17
C PRO A 17 4.18 2.71 -17.91
N ALA A 18 5.20 2.84 -18.76
CA ALA A 18 6.50 2.28 -18.49
C ALA A 18 6.88 2.89 -17.14
N GLN A 19 7.08 2.05 -16.13
CA GLN A 19 7.48 2.44 -14.78
C GLN A 19 8.60 3.48 -14.92
N GLN A 20 8.24 4.77 -14.85
CA GLN A 20 9.22 5.84 -14.95
C GLN A 20 10.10 5.66 -13.73
N ALA A 21 11.41 5.52 -13.96
CA ALA A 21 12.37 5.38 -12.88
C ALA A 21 12.17 6.56 -11.92
N SER A 22 11.65 6.27 -10.74
CA SER A 22 11.35 7.30 -9.74
C SER A 22 12.66 7.72 -9.08
N THR A 23 12.85 9.01 -8.88
CA THR A 23 14.06 9.57 -8.27
C THR A 23 13.77 10.13 -6.89
N THR A 24 14.73 10.01 -5.97
CA THR A 24 14.71 10.65 -4.65
C THR A 24 14.69 12.19 -4.79
N PRO A 25 14.40 12.94 -3.71
CA PRO A 25 14.49 14.40 -3.73
C PRO A 25 15.89 14.94 -4.10
N THR A 26 16.94 14.14 -3.92
CA THR A 26 18.33 14.45 -4.29
C THR A 26 18.67 14.07 -5.73
N GLY A 27 17.73 13.49 -6.49
CA GLY A 27 17.89 13.11 -7.90
C GLY A 27 18.48 11.72 -8.12
N GLU A 28 18.70 10.95 -7.06
CA GLU A 28 19.19 9.56 -7.16
C GLU A 28 18.06 8.62 -7.56
N ARG A 29 18.37 7.52 -8.25
CA ARG A 29 17.36 6.53 -8.61
C ARG A 29 16.90 5.80 -7.35
N MET A 30 15.59 5.79 -7.09
CA MET A 30 15.01 5.03 -5.99
C MET A 30 15.19 3.52 -6.21
N THR A 31 15.58 2.82 -5.15
CA THR A 31 15.49 1.36 -5.03
C THR A 31 14.03 0.88 -5.09
N PRO A 32 13.76 -0.37 -5.45
CA PRO A 32 12.41 -0.94 -5.40
C PRO A 32 11.70 -0.75 -4.04
N ALA A 33 12.44 -0.91 -2.93
CA ALA A 33 11.94 -0.64 -1.58
C ALA A 33 11.51 0.81 -1.39
N GLU A 34 12.32 1.77 -1.81
CA GLU A 34 11.97 3.20 -1.74
C GLU A 34 10.77 3.54 -2.63
N GLN A 35 10.66 2.92 -3.81
CA GLN A 35 9.52 3.12 -4.70
C GLN A 35 8.22 2.58 -4.10
N LEU A 36 8.23 1.37 -3.54
CA LEU A 36 7.08 0.82 -2.81
C LEU A 36 6.70 1.73 -1.65
N HIS A 37 7.68 2.17 -0.85
CA HIS A 37 7.42 3.03 0.29
C HIS A 37 6.82 4.37 -0.14
N ALA A 38 7.36 5.01 -1.17
CA ALA A 38 6.81 6.25 -1.71
C ALA A 38 5.38 6.04 -2.25
N ALA A 39 5.12 4.96 -2.97
CA ALA A 39 3.80 4.67 -3.56
C ALA A 39 2.73 4.43 -2.48
N LEU A 40 3.02 3.58 -1.48
CA LEU A 40 2.11 3.31 -0.37
C LEU A 40 1.86 4.55 0.47
N THR A 41 2.91 5.30 0.83
CA THR A 41 2.78 6.52 1.61
C THR A 41 1.97 7.57 0.86
N ALA A 42 2.26 7.79 -0.43
CA ALA A 42 1.49 8.72 -1.25
C ALA A 42 0.01 8.34 -1.34
N ARG A 43 -0.31 7.04 -1.41
CA ARG A 43 -1.71 6.58 -1.41
C ARG A 43 -2.38 6.78 -0.05
N LEU A 44 -1.71 6.43 1.04
CA LEU A 44 -2.24 6.53 2.41
C LEU A 44 -2.31 7.97 2.95
N GLN A 45 -1.66 8.93 2.27
CA GLN A 45 -1.76 10.36 2.57
C GLN A 45 -2.90 11.07 1.83
N GLN A 46 -3.66 10.36 0.99
CA GLN A 46 -4.85 10.93 0.35
C GLN A 46 -5.98 11.15 1.37
N SER A 47 -6.94 12.02 1.02
CA SER A 47 -7.95 12.53 1.96
C SER A 47 -8.94 11.50 2.50
N ASP A 48 -9.01 10.32 1.91
CA ASP A 48 -9.83 9.20 2.38
C ASP A 48 -9.15 8.37 3.48
N PHE A 49 -7.90 8.69 3.83
CA PHE A 49 -7.17 8.11 4.94
C PHE A 49 -6.72 9.22 5.90
N LYS A 50 -6.66 8.89 7.19
CA LYS A 50 -6.11 9.77 8.21
C LYS A 50 -4.97 9.06 8.92
N GLN A 51 -3.77 9.63 8.87
CA GLN A 51 -2.68 9.19 9.72
C GLN A 51 -2.98 9.53 11.18
N ILE A 52 -2.68 8.59 12.07
CA ILE A 52 -2.85 8.72 13.51
C ILE A 52 -1.56 8.32 14.22
N ASP A 53 -1.42 8.76 15.46
CA ASP A 53 -0.38 8.25 16.33
C ASP A 53 -0.73 6.80 16.73
N GLY A 54 0.22 5.89 16.53
CA GLY A 54 0.03 4.47 16.79
C GLY A 54 1.26 3.80 17.43
N GLY A 55 1.19 2.48 17.53
CA GLY A 55 2.12 1.64 18.30
C GLY A 55 3.58 1.62 17.82
N GLY A 56 4.41 0.86 18.54
CA GLY A 56 5.87 0.83 18.43
C GLY A 56 6.43 0.11 17.19
N PRO A 57 7.76 -0.02 17.12
CA PRO A 57 8.46 -0.55 15.94
C PRO A 57 8.23 -2.05 15.73
N ILE A 58 8.21 -2.47 14.46
CA ILE A 58 8.22 -3.86 14.01
C ILE A 58 9.52 -4.08 13.23
N GLY A 59 10.31 -5.11 13.57
CA GLY A 59 11.60 -5.36 12.92
C GLY A 59 12.61 -4.22 13.08
N GLY A 60 12.48 -3.40 14.14
CA GLY A 60 13.33 -2.23 14.38
C GLY A 60 12.93 -0.97 13.58
N VAL A 61 11.87 -1.04 12.77
CA VAL A 61 11.36 0.09 11.97
C VAL A 61 10.03 0.58 12.52
N GLN A 62 9.86 1.89 12.61
CA GLN A 62 8.63 2.51 13.09
C GLN A 62 7.49 2.28 12.09
N SER A 63 6.44 1.59 12.52
CA SER A 63 5.23 1.43 11.73
C SER A 63 4.42 2.73 11.70
N LEU A 64 3.72 2.95 10.59
CA LEU A 64 2.81 4.05 10.33
C LEU A 64 1.37 3.55 10.48
N TYR A 65 0.53 4.36 11.12
CA TYR A 65 -0.85 3.99 11.44
C TYR A 65 -1.83 4.93 10.75
N TYR A 66 -2.83 4.35 10.10
CA TYR A 66 -3.87 5.08 9.39
C TYR A 66 -5.24 4.52 9.74
N VAL A 67 -6.27 5.36 9.60
CA VAL A 67 -7.67 4.98 9.74
C VAL A 67 -8.50 5.53 8.59
N THR A 68 -9.58 4.84 8.25
CA THR A 68 -10.52 5.24 7.20
C THR A 68 -11.94 4.79 7.51
N THR A 69 -12.93 5.47 6.93
CA THR A 69 -14.34 5.10 7.01
C THR A 69 -14.71 4.01 6.00
N LYS A 70 -13.77 3.63 5.12
CA LYS A 70 -13.94 2.57 4.14
C LYS A 70 -13.94 1.20 4.79
N SER A 71 -14.62 0.23 4.18
CA SER A 71 -14.53 -1.16 4.61
C SER A 71 -13.13 -1.73 4.34
N ARG A 72 -12.77 -2.84 5.01
CA ARG A 72 -11.46 -3.48 4.78
C ARG A 72 -11.31 -3.97 3.35
N GLU A 73 -12.39 -4.45 2.75
CA GLU A 73 -12.46 -4.96 1.39
C GLU A 73 -12.22 -3.82 0.38
N GLU A 74 -12.82 -2.65 0.59
CA GLU A 74 -12.49 -1.46 -0.20
C GLU A 74 -11.01 -1.07 -0.06
N VAL A 75 -10.46 -1.13 1.16
CA VAL A 75 -9.04 -0.82 1.40
C VAL A 75 -8.13 -1.82 0.69
N LEU A 76 -8.48 -3.11 0.67
CA LEU A 76 -7.76 -4.13 -0.10
C LEU A 76 -7.78 -3.82 -1.60
N GLU A 77 -8.94 -3.52 -2.17
CA GLU A 77 -9.08 -3.16 -3.59
C GLU A 77 -8.26 -1.92 -3.95
N ILE A 78 -8.15 -0.97 -3.01
CA ILE A 78 -7.36 0.25 -3.16
C ILE A 78 -5.85 -0.02 -3.12
N LEU A 79 -5.39 -0.82 -2.15
CA LEU A 79 -3.96 -0.98 -1.88
C LEU A 79 -3.31 -2.10 -2.69
N THR A 80 -4.06 -3.13 -3.09
CA THR A 80 -3.55 -4.23 -3.93
C THR A 80 -2.84 -3.73 -5.19
N PRO A 81 -3.45 -2.88 -6.05
CA PRO A 81 -2.77 -2.40 -7.27
C PRO A 81 -1.57 -1.48 -6.98
N VAL A 82 -1.46 -0.93 -5.78
CA VAL A 82 -0.28 -0.16 -5.35
C VAL A 82 0.89 -1.08 -4.99
N ILE A 83 0.60 -2.24 -4.40
CA ILE A 83 1.58 -3.20 -3.89
C ILE A 83 2.05 -4.20 -4.97
N GLU A 84 1.12 -4.62 -5.84
CA GLU A 84 1.33 -5.66 -6.85
C GLU A 84 2.56 -5.45 -7.74
N PRO A 85 2.89 -4.22 -8.19
CA PRO A 85 4.08 -4.01 -9.03
C PRO A 85 5.41 -4.37 -8.33
N TYR A 86 5.44 -4.41 -7.00
CA TYR A 86 6.66 -4.55 -6.20
C TYR A 86 6.83 -5.94 -5.56
N THR A 87 5.81 -6.78 -5.66
CA THR A 87 5.74 -8.09 -4.98
C THR A 87 5.51 -9.20 -6.00
N ARG A 88 5.90 -10.44 -5.66
CA ARG A 88 5.70 -11.59 -6.57
C ARG A 88 4.30 -12.16 -6.46
N ASP A 89 3.84 -12.32 -5.23
CA ASP A 89 2.52 -12.84 -4.89
C ASP A 89 1.95 -12.00 -3.75
N ILE A 90 0.64 -11.74 -3.77
CA ILE A 90 -0.10 -11.09 -2.68
C ILE A 90 -1.09 -12.09 -2.08
N PRO A 91 -0.63 -13.03 -1.22
CA PRO A 91 -1.51 -13.92 -0.48
C PRO A 91 -2.19 -13.17 0.67
N TRP A 92 -3.10 -12.24 0.37
CA TRP A 92 -3.96 -11.67 1.40
C TRP A 92 -4.60 -12.80 2.20
N THR A 93 -4.21 -12.91 3.46
CA THR A 93 -4.74 -13.92 4.36
C THR A 93 -5.54 -13.19 5.42
N GLU A 94 -6.80 -13.59 5.56
CA GLU A 94 -7.63 -13.12 6.67
C GLU A 94 -7.36 -13.99 7.89
N ASP A 95 -6.86 -13.36 8.95
CA ASP A 95 -6.63 -14.01 10.22
C ASP A 95 -7.04 -13.10 11.38
N TYR A 96 -7.77 -13.63 12.35
CA TYR A 96 -8.30 -12.91 13.52
C TYR A 96 -8.93 -11.52 13.22
N GLY A 97 -9.63 -11.37 12.09
CA GLY A 97 -10.28 -10.11 11.70
C GLY A 97 -9.34 -9.07 11.07
N GLN A 98 -8.15 -9.49 10.67
CA GLN A 98 -7.15 -8.69 9.99
C GLN A 98 -6.74 -9.37 8.68
N TYR A 99 -6.70 -8.61 7.59
CA TYR A 99 -5.86 -8.97 6.46
C TYR A 99 -4.45 -8.54 6.79
N HIS A 100 -3.52 -9.47 6.97
CA HIS A 100 -2.13 -9.13 7.22
C HIS A 100 -1.23 -9.78 6.19
N ILE A 101 -0.16 -9.10 5.86
CA ILE A 101 0.82 -9.62 4.93
C ILE A 101 2.21 -9.11 5.31
N GLY A 102 3.18 -10.02 5.32
CA GLY A 102 4.60 -9.73 5.33
C GLY A 102 5.19 -10.25 4.03
N LEU A 103 5.62 -9.37 3.13
CA LEU A 103 6.08 -9.78 1.80
C LEU A 103 7.53 -9.41 1.55
N SER A 104 8.25 -10.33 0.92
CA SER A 104 9.51 -10.04 0.24
C SER A 104 9.26 -9.23 -1.03
N LEU A 105 10.16 -8.30 -1.33
CA LEU A 105 10.12 -7.56 -2.58
C LEU A 105 10.60 -8.42 -3.74
N LYS A 106 9.98 -8.26 -4.91
CA LYS A 106 10.26 -9.09 -6.10
C LYS A 106 11.73 -9.02 -6.55
N ASP A 107 12.31 -7.82 -6.48
CA ASP A 107 13.64 -7.47 -6.97
C ASP A 107 14.65 -7.25 -5.82
N GLN A 108 14.22 -7.37 -4.56
CA GLN A 108 15.04 -7.28 -3.35
C GLN A 108 14.55 -8.30 -2.32
N PRO A 109 14.90 -9.60 -2.48
CA PRO A 109 14.29 -10.69 -1.69
C PRO A 109 14.65 -10.68 -0.20
N ASP A 110 15.75 -10.01 0.16
CA ASP A 110 16.22 -9.72 1.51
C ASP A 110 15.41 -8.63 2.22
N MET A 111 14.72 -7.79 1.45
CA MET A 111 13.84 -6.75 1.97
C MET A 111 12.43 -7.29 2.17
N ARG A 112 11.84 -6.96 3.33
CA ARG A 112 10.44 -7.23 3.63
C ARG A 112 9.72 -5.97 4.04
N PHE A 113 8.41 -5.94 3.82
CA PHE A 113 7.51 -4.94 4.42
C PHE A 113 6.29 -5.63 5.01
N GLY A 114 5.61 -4.94 5.91
CA GLY A 114 4.39 -5.45 6.54
C GLY A 114 3.22 -4.50 6.33
N ILE A 115 2.04 -5.03 6.02
CA ILE A 115 0.81 -4.25 6.07
C ILE A 115 -0.34 -5.08 6.67
N GLY A 116 -1.04 -4.48 7.63
CA GLY A 116 -2.23 -5.04 8.27
C GLY A 116 -3.43 -4.13 8.06
N ILE A 117 -4.57 -4.68 7.65
CA ILE A 117 -5.84 -3.99 7.42
C ILE A 117 -6.89 -4.69 8.31
N SER A 118 -7.45 -3.98 9.27
CA SER A 118 -8.28 -4.62 10.30
C SER A 118 -9.46 -3.75 10.72
N PHE A 119 -10.47 -4.38 11.32
CA PHE A 119 -11.58 -3.63 11.89
C PHE A 119 -11.14 -2.81 13.10
N VAL A 120 -11.60 -1.58 13.18
CA VAL A 120 -11.38 -0.68 14.33
C VAL A 120 -12.23 -1.11 15.53
N LYS A 121 -13.50 -1.44 15.30
CA LYS A 121 -14.51 -1.67 16.35
C LYS A 121 -14.10 -2.69 17.44
N PRO A 122 -13.49 -3.86 17.13
CA PRO A 122 -13.08 -4.80 18.17
C PRO A 122 -11.83 -4.36 18.96
N LYS A 123 -11.12 -3.30 18.53
CA LYS A 123 -9.85 -2.84 19.12
C LYS A 123 -10.04 -1.82 20.24
N THR A 124 -10.96 -2.08 21.16
CA THR A 124 -11.30 -1.15 22.24
C THR A 124 -10.11 -0.82 23.14
N ASP A 125 -9.26 -1.80 23.44
CA ASP A 125 -8.09 -1.60 24.30
C ASP A 125 -6.99 -0.80 23.59
N THR A 126 -6.79 -1.05 22.28
CA THR A 126 -5.83 -0.30 21.45
C THR A 126 -6.21 1.17 21.38
N TYR A 127 -7.49 1.46 21.20
CA TYR A 127 -7.99 2.83 21.02
C TYR A 127 -8.66 3.42 22.27
N LYS A 128 -8.40 2.87 23.45
CA LYS A 128 -9.02 3.33 24.71
C LYS A 128 -8.78 4.81 25.01
N ASN A 129 -7.64 5.35 24.56
CA ASN A 129 -7.25 6.76 24.72
C ASN A 129 -7.64 7.63 23.52
N GLN A 130 -8.23 7.04 22.48
CA GLN A 130 -8.64 7.71 21.24
C GLN A 130 -10.07 7.27 20.85
N PRO A 131 -11.09 7.51 21.71
CA PRO A 131 -12.45 6.98 21.51
C PRO A 131 -13.12 7.48 20.22
N ASP A 132 -12.71 8.65 19.71
CA ASP A 132 -13.17 9.15 18.41
C ASP A 132 -12.77 8.24 17.25
N ILE A 133 -11.68 7.46 17.38
CA ILE A 133 -11.32 6.47 16.38
C ILE A 133 -12.38 5.38 16.30
N LEU A 134 -12.74 4.81 17.45
CA LEU A 134 -13.76 3.76 17.58
C LEU A 134 -15.14 4.18 17.07
N LYS A 135 -15.43 5.48 17.14
CA LYS A 135 -16.73 6.04 16.75
C LYS A 135 -16.82 6.35 15.26
N ASN A 136 -15.75 6.85 14.66
CA ASN A 136 -15.81 7.52 13.36
C ASN A 136 -15.17 6.72 12.22
N TYR A 137 -14.40 5.66 12.51
CA TYR A 137 -13.70 4.89 11.48
C TYR A 137 -14.06 3.41 11.56
N GLU A 138 -14.00 2.76 10.41
CA GLU A 138 -14.33 1.34 10.26
C GLU A 138 -13.07 0.47 10.22
N THR A 139 -12.05 0.97 9.52
CA THR A 139 -10.84 0.21 9.21
C THR A 139 -9.59 0.94 9.69
N ASP A 140 -8.67 0.20 10.30
CA ASP A 140 -7.31 0.64 10.57
C ASP A 140 -6.31 -0.05 9.65
N ILE A 141 -5.21 0.66 9.38
CA ILE A 141 -4.11 0.19 8.56
C ILE A 141 -2.84 0.40 9.37
N VAL A 142 -2.08 -0.68 9.55
CA VAL A 142 -0.74 -0.65 10.13
C VAL A 142 0.25 -0.99 9.04
N TYR A 143 1.10 -0.05 8.66
CA TYR A 143 2.10 -0.22 7.62
C TYR A 143 3.50 -0.14 8.21
N THR A 144 4.29 -1.21 8.06
CA THR A 144 5.72 -1.22 8.39
C THR A 144 6.51 -1.04 7.10
N PRO A 145 7.25 0.07 6.95
CA PRO A 145 8.10 0.33 5.79
C PRO A 145 9.09 -0.81 5.51
N PRO A 146 9.60 -0.94 4.28
CA PRO A 146 10.60 -1.94 3.94
C PRO A 146 11.80 -1.91 4.89
N TYR A 147 12.21 -3.10 5.34
CA TYR A 147 13.35 -3.31 6.23
C TYR A 147 14.11 -4.58 5.82
N GLU A 148 15.39 -4.63 6.16
CA GLU A 148 16.21 -5.82 5.97
C GLU A 148 15.76 -6.92 6.93
N TRP A 149 15.37 -8.07 6.38
CA TRP A 149 15.02 -9.23 7.19
C TRP A 149 16.29 -9.97 7.62
N ASN A 150 16.73 -9.72 8.85
CA ASN A 150 17.97 -10.27 9.41
C ASN A 150 17.77 -11.56 10.24
N GLU A 151 16.56 -12.13 10.27
CA GLU A 151 16.28 -13.37 11.00
C GLU A 151 16.41 -14.61 10.09
N PRO A 152 16.98 -15.73 10.59
CA PRO A 152 17.25 -16.95 9.82
C PRO A 152 16.00 -17.69 9.34
#